data_AF-A0A9E5HA85-F1
#
_entry.id   AF-A0A9E5HA85-F1
#
_cell.length_a   1.000
_cell.length_b   1.000
_cell.length_c   1.000
_cell.angle_alpha   90.00
_cell.angle_beta   90.00
_cell.angle_gamma   90.00
#
_symmetry.space_group_name_H-M   'P 1'
#
loop_
_entity.id
_entity.type
_entity.pdbx_description
1 polymer ?
#
loop_
_entity_poly.entity_id
_entity_poly.type
_entity_poly.pdbx_seq_one_letter_code
_entity_poly.pdbx_strand_id
1 'polypeptide(L)'
;MINSISELYFSILTFNIYPRKRGESKLKYSRAQVSLHWIIFLLVIAQYAFHEAIVNAFEAMLEGKPPLNSPLVSMHLGIGGIIGILTAVRFWIRIDTGVPEKAGGYPKIFDMIASVVHLSFYGILILLPLTGGFAWYQSSETAADAHGLLRALLILFILLHLIAVLIHTLIFKNKLIRRMWLN
;
A
#
# COMPACT_ATOMS: atom_id res chain seq x y z
N MET A 1 19.63 18.24 20.56
CA MET A 1 19.71 17.02 19.72
C MET A 1 18.36 16.33 19.83
N ILE A 2 17.44 16.63 18.91
CA ILE A 2 16.07 16.10 18.91
C ILE A 2 16.14 14.63 18.45
N ASN A 3 15.48 13.71 19.16
CA ASN A 3 15.57 12.28 18.88
C ASN A 3 14.83 11.95 17.56
N SER A 4 15.30 10.98 16.77
CA SER A 4 14.73 10.65 15.45
C SER A 4 13.24 10.28 15.51
N ILE A 5 12.79 9.78 16.66
CA ILE A 5 11.39 9.44 16.94
C ILE A 5 10.52 10.71 16.95
N SER A 6 10.93 11.80 17.61
CA SER A 6 10.14 13.05 17.63
C SER A 6 10.03 13.70 16.25
N GLU A 7 11.09 13.61 15.43
CA GLU A 7 11.07 14.06 14.02
C GLU A 7 10.11 13.23 13.18
N LEU A 8 10.07 11.91 13.38
CA LEU A 8 9.15 10.99 12.72
C LEU A 8 7.69 11.28 13.11
N TYR A 9 7.41 11.44 14.40
CA TYR A 9 6.07 11.81 14.89
C TYR A 9 5.62 13.16 14.33
N PHE A 10 6.48 14.18 14.38
CA PHE A 10 6.16 15.50 13.83
C PHE A 10 5.96 15.46 12.31
N SER A 11 6.75 14.68 11.59
CA SER A 11 6.65 14.46 10.14
C SER A 11 5.36 13.75 9.72
N ILE A 12 4.93 12.75 10.51
CA ILE A 12 3.65 12.05 10.31
C ILE A 12 2.48 13.00 10.61
N LEU A 13 2.54 13.75 11.70
CA LEU A 13 1.48 14.67 12.15
C LEU A 13 1.33 15.91 11.26
N THR A 14 2.41 16.40 10.66
CA THR A 14 2.38 17.59 9.79
C THR A 14 2.18 17.27 8.31
N PHE A 15 2.01 15.99 7.96
CA PHE A 15 2.05 15.49 6.56
C PHE A 15 3.30 15.96 5.78
N ASN A 16 4.32 16.44 6.49
CA ASN A 16 5.56 16.96 5.97
C ASN A 16 6.65 15.94 6.27
N ILE A 17 6.65 14.86 5.50
CA ILE A 17 7.48 13.65 5.72
C ILE A 17 8.95 13.92 5.33
N TYR A 18 9.53 15.07 5.69
CA TYR A 18 10.86 15.50 5.26
C TYR A 18 11.56 16.46 6.22
N PRO A 19 12.53 15.99 7.00
CA PRO A 19 13.71 16.76 7.35
C PRO A 19 14.80 16.46 6.31
N ARG A 20 15.03 17.40 5.38
CA ARG A 20 16.10 17.28 4.37
C ARG A 20 17.46 17.65 4.97
N LYS A 21 18.48 16.80 4.79
CA LYS A 21 19.89 17.27 4.82
C LYS A 21 20.12 18.17 3.60
N ARG A 22 20.31 19.47 3.87
CA ARG A 22 20.57 20.53 2.88
C ARG A 22 21.73 20.12 1.96
N GLY A 23 21.47 19.79 0.68
CA GLY A 23 22.54 19.56 -0.32
C GLY A 23 22.25 18.59 -1.48
N GLU A 24 21.44 17.55 -1.31
CA GLU A 24 21.27 16.54 -2.38
C GLU A 24 19.92 16.66 -3.11
N SER A 25 19.93 16.94 -4.41
CA SER A 25 18.74 16.89 -5.28
C SER A 25 18.53 15.48 -5.82
N LYS A 26 17.79 14.62 -5.11
CA LYS A 26 17.24 13.41 -5.73
C LYS A 26 15.99 13.78 -6.52
N LEU A 27 16.20 14.08 -7.81
CA LEU A 27 15.12 14.40 -8.76
C LEU A 27 14.20 13.20 -9.07
N LYS A 28 14.50 11.99 -8.57
CA LYS A 28 13.82 10.74 -8.92
C LYS A 28 13.78 9.75 -7.75
N TYR A 29 12.79 8.86 -7.77
CA TYR A 29 12.72 7.72 -6.85
C TYR A 29 13.90 6.78 -7.08
N SER A 30 14.34 6.09 -6.03
CA SER A 30 15.35 5.04 -6.18
C SER A 30 14.80 3.86 -6.97
N ARG A 31 15.68 3.08 -7.63
CA ARG A 31 15.27 1.86 -8.35
C ARG A 31 14.53 0.89 -7.43
N ALA A 32 14.96 0.75 -6.17
CA ALA A 32 14.29 -0.07 -5.18
C ALA A 32 12.85 0.41 -4.90
N GLN A 33 12.65 1.72 -4.74
CA GLN A 33 11.30 2.29 -4.58
C GLN A 33 10.44 2.04 -5.80
N VAL A 34 10.96 2.17 -7.03
CA VAL A 34 10.15 1.90 -8.23
C VAL A 34 9.81 0.41 -8.35
N SER A 35 10.80 -0.48 -8.19
CA SER A 35 10.58 -1.94 -8.29
C SER A 35 9.58 -2.44 -7.25
N LEU A 36 9.73 -2.04 -5.98
CA LEU A 36 8.79 -2.43 -4.92
C LEU A 36 7.37 -1.97 -5.21
N HIS A 37 7.19 -0.82 -5.87
CA HIS A 37 5.86 -0.32 -6.22
C HIS A 37 5.16 -1.29 -7.17
N TRP A 38 5.82 -1.62 -8.28
CA TRP A 38 5.26 -2.47 -9.32
C TRP A 38 5.10 -3.92 -8.87
N ILE A 39 6.06 -4.45 -8.11
CA ILE A 39 5.94 -5.79 -7.55
C ILE A 39 4.71 -5.88 -6.65
N ILE A 40 4.56 -4.96 -5.68
CA ILE A 40 3.39 -4.95 -4.79
C ILE A 40 2.09 -4.79 -5.60
N PHE A 41 2.06 -3.88 -6.57
CA PHE A 41 0.89 -3.66 -7.42
C PHE A 41 0.47 -4.93 -8.17
N LEU A 42 1.41 -5.63 -8.81
CA LEU A 42 1.12 -6.88 -9.54
C LEU A 42 0.68 -8.00 -8.59
N LEU A 43 1.29 -8.11 -7.41
CA LEU A 43 0.89 -9.09 -6.40
C LEU A 43 -0.52 -8.80 -5.87
N VAL A 44 -0.89 -7.54 -5.65
CA VAL A 44 -2.25 -7.13 -5.24
C VAL A 44 -3.27 -7.47 -6.32
N ILE A 45 -2.96 -7.28 -7.60
CA ILE A 45 -3.83 -7.71 -8.71
C ILE A 45 -4.04 -9.22 -8.67
N ALA A 46 -2.96 -10.00 -8.53
CA ALA A 46 -3.05 -11.45 -8.46
C ALA A 46 -3.88 -11.92 -7.26
N GLN A 47 -3.67 -11.32 -6.08
CA GLN A 47 -4.46 -11.58 -4.88
C GLN A 47 -5.96 -11.36 -5.12
N TYR A 48 -6.33 -10.24 -5.74
CA TYR A 48 -7.72 -9.94 -6.04
C TYR A 48 -8.29 -10.89 -7.09
N ALA A 49 -7.54 -11.24 -8.14
CA ALA A 49 -8.01 -12.12 -9.21
C ALA A 49 -8.28 -13.56 -8.75
N PHE A 50 -7.55 -14.05 -7.74
CA PHE A 50 -7.61 -15.45 -7.31
C PHE A 50 -8.16 -15.65 -5.88
N HIS A 51 -8.85 -14.65 -5.31
CA HIS A 51 -9.34 -14.70 -3.93
C HIS A 51 -10.50 -15.67 -3.69
N GLU A 52 -11.26 -16.06 -4.72
CA GLU A 52 -12.45 -16.92 -4.56
C GLU A 52 -12.15 -18.22 -3.81
N ALA A 53 -10.98 -18.81 -4.04
CA ALA A 53 -10.61 -20.07 -3.38
C ALA A 53 -10.51 -19.93 -1.84
N ILE A 54 -9.98 -18.80 -1.34
CA ILE A 54 -9.88 -18.58 0.12
C ILE A 54 -11.25 -18.28 0.74
N VAL A 55 -12.12 -17.57 0.01
CA VAL A 55 -13.48 -17.25 0.47
C VAL A 55 -14.29 -18.54 0.65
N ASN A 56 -14.37 -19.36 -0.42
CA ASN A 56 -15.10 -20.63 -0.37
C ASN A 56 -14.54 -21.59 0.70
N ALA A 57 -13.21 -21.63 0.86
CA ALA A 57 -12.58 -22.47 1.88
C ALA A 57 -12.89 -21.99 3.31
N PHE A 58 -12.90 -20.68 3.54
CA PHE A 58 -13.23 -20.08 4.83
C PHE A 58 -14.71 -20.29 5.18
N GLU A 59 -15.62 -20.10 4.23
CA GLU A 59 -17.05 -20.39 4.42
C GLU A 59 -17.29 -21.86 4.79
N ALA A 60 -16.69 -22.79 4.03
CA ALA A 60 -16.79 -24.22 4.34
C ALA A 60 -16.27 -24.54 5.75
N MET A 61 -15.18 -23.89 6.18
CA MET A 61 -14.63 -24.05 7.52
C MET A 61 -15.60 -23.59 8.62
N LEU A 62 -16.25 -22.42 8.44
CA LEU A 62 -17.23 -21.90 9.41
C LEU A 62 -18.50 -22.76 9.49
N GLU A 63 -18.91 -23.35 8.36
CA GLU A 63 -20.06 -24.25 8.29
C GLU A 63 -19.75 -25.68 8.78
N GLY A 64 -18.51 -25.97 9.19
CA GLY A 64 -18.08 -27.30 9.61
C GLY A 64 -18.06 -28.33 8.47
N LYS A 65 -17.99 -27.88 7.22
CA LYS A 65 -17.87 -28.74 6.04
C LYS A 65 -16.43 -29.27 5.91
N PRO A 66 -16.23 -30.37 5.16
CA PRO A 66 -14.88 -30.88 4.89
C PRO A 66 -13.98 -29.79 4.27
N PRO A 67 -12.68 -29.75 4.64
CA PRO A 67 -11.77 -28.72 4.18
C PRO A 67 -11.59 -28.77 2.65
N LEU A 68 -11.70 -27.61 2.01
CA LEU A 68 -11.43 -27.46 0.58
C LEU A 68 -9.93 -27.30 0.37
N ASN A 69 -9.29 -28.39 -0.07
CA ASN A 69 -7.86 -28.41 -0.38
C ASN A 69 -7.62 -27.77 -1.75
N SER A 70 -7.14 -26.52 -1.74
CA SER A 70 -6.75 -25.79 -2.96
C SER A 70 -5.38 -25.13 -2.76
N PRO A 71 -4.42 -25.30 -3.69
CA PRO A 71 -3.15 -24.57 -3.64
C PRO A 71 -3.33 -23.04 -3.61
N LEU A 72 -4.42 -22.54 -4.19
CA LEU A 72 -4.75 -21.11 -4.21
C LEU A 72 -5.01 -20.54 -2.80
N VAL A 73 -5.47 -21.35 -1.85
CA VAL A 73 -5.62 -20.96 -0.44
C VAL A 73 -4.25 -20.65 0.17
N SER A 74 -3.29 -21.58 0.04
CA SER A 74 -1.94 -21.40 0.56
C SER A 74 -1.21 -20.26 -0.16
N MET A 75 -1.42 -20.10 -1.47
CA MET A 75 -0.87 -18.98 -2.23
C MET A 75 -1.46 -17.65 -1.77
N HIS A 76 -2.77 -17.57 -1.48
CA HIS A 76 -3.41 -16.37 -0.99
C HIS A 76 -2.77 -15.92 0.34
N LEU A 77 -2.67 -16.83 1.32
CA LEU A 77 -2.07 -16.56 2.62
C LEU A 77 -0.58 -16.16 2.51
N GLY A 78 0.21 -16.95 1.76
CA GLY A 78 1.65 -16.72 1.62
C GLY A 78 1.98 -15.42 0.89
N ILE A 79 1.36 -15.19 -0.28
CA ILE A 79 1.57 -13.96 -1.05
C ILE A 79 1.02 -12.74 -0.30
N GLY A 80 -0.10 -12.88 0.42
CA GLY A 80 -0.63 -11.83 1.29
C GLY A 80 0.40 -11.38 2.33
N GLY A 81 1.01 -12.34 3.03
CA GLY A 81 2.10 -12.05 3.98
C GLY A 81 3.30 -11.35 3.33
N ILE A 82 3.71 -11.81 2.13
CA ILE A 82 4.79 -11.18 1.35
C ILE A 82 4.45 -9.72 1.00
N ILE A 83 3.22 -9.42 0.59
CA ILE A 83 2.77 -8.04 0.29
C ILE A 83 2.92 -7.16 1.53
N GLY A 84 2.51 -7.64 2.71
CA GLY A 84 2.66 -6.90 3.96
C GLY A 84 4.12 -6.56 4.26
N ILE A 85 5.01 -7.55 4.15
CA ILE A 85 6.46 -7.38 4.36
C ILE A 85 7.06 -6.39 3.36
N LEU A 86 6.80 -6.57 2.06
CA LEU A 86 7.32 -5.68 1.02
C LEU A 86 6.79 -4.25 1.18
N THR A 87 5.55 -4.10 1.64
CA THR A 87 4.95 -2.79 1.96
C THR A 87 5.66 -2.13 3.13
N ALA A 88 5.96 -2.87 4.20
CA ALA A 88 6.72 -2.37 5.35
C ALA A 88 8.15 -1.95 4.93
N VAL A 89 8.84 -2.77 4.13
CA VAL A 89 10.15 -2.44 3.56
C VAL A 89 10.07 -1.17 2.70
N ARG A 90 9.05 -1.06 1.84
CA ARG A 90 8.81 0.13 1.02
C ARG A 90 8.60 1.38 1.88
N PHE A 91 7.85 1.25 2.98
CA PHE A 91 7.61 2.35 3.92
C PHE A 91 8.90 2.76 4.62
N TRP A 92 9.70 1.81 5.07
CA TRP A 92 11.02 2.07 5.66
C TRP A 92 11.92 2.83 4.70
N ILE A 93 12.07 2.36 3.46
CA ILE A 93 12.89 3.03 2.44
C ILE A 93 12.38 4.45 2.15
N ARG A 94 11.06 4.66 2.20
CA ARG A 94 10.49 6.01 2.05
C ARG A 94 10.91 6.94 3.18
N ILE A 95 10.92 6.46 4.42
CA ILE A 95 11.35 7.26 5.58
C ILE A 95 12.84 7.57 5.47
N ASP A 96 13.65 6.58 5.12
CA ASP A 96 15.11 6.70 5.06
C ASP A 96 15.59 7.55 3.86
N THR A 97 15.07 7.28 2.66
CA THR A 97 15.51 7.93 1.41
C THR A 97 14.69 9.18 1.05
N GLY A 98 13.51 9.36 1.62
CA GLY A 98 12.56 10.41 1.24
C GLY A 98 11.88 10.15 -0.12
N VAL A 99 11.13 11.14 -0.62
CA VAL A 99 10.54 11.12 -1.97
C VAL A 99 11.05 12.31 -2.82
N PRO A 100 10.87 12.32 -4.16
CA PRO A 100 11.28 13.45 -4.99
C PRO A 100 10.47 14.73 -4.71
N GLU A 101 11.03 15.89 -5.09
CA GLU A 101 10.33 17.18 -4.99
C GLU A 101 9.01 17.17 -5.78
N LYS A 102 7.97 17.73 -5.19
CA LYS A 102 6.62 17.84 -5.77
C LYS A 102 6.70 18.61 -7.09
N ALA A 103 5.91 18.20 -8.09
CA ALA A 103 6.01 18.76 -9.44
C ALA A 103 5.55 20.22 -9.55
N GLY A 104 4.78 20.72 -8.58
CA GLY A 104 4.22 22.07 -8.59
C GLY A 104 3.19 22.28 -9.71
N GLY A 105 2.67 23.51 -9.80
CA GLY A 105 1.69 23.89 -10.85
C GLY A 105 0.25 23.45 -10.58
N TYR A 106 -0.09 23.09 -9.34
CA TYR A 106 -1.43 22.72 -8.90
C TYR A 106 -1.67 23.18 -7.44
N PRO A 107 -2.94 23.30 -6.99
CA PRO A 107 -3.25 23.72 -5.62
C PRO A 107 -2.65 22.80 -4.55
N LYS A 108 -2.14 23.37 -3.44
CA LYS A 108 -1.46 22.61 -2.36
C LYS A 108 -2.30 21.49 -1.74
N ILE A 109 -3.63 21.55 -1.84
CA ILE A 109 -4.53 20.50 -1.34
C ILE A 109 -4.27 19.13 -1.99
N PHE A 110 -3.86 19.10 -3.27
CA PHE A 110 -3.53 17.84 -3.96
C PHE A 110 -2.35 17.12 -3.32
N ASP A 111 -1.38 17.86 -2.78
CA ASP A 111 -0.28 17.26 -2.05
C ASP A 111 -0.73 16.64 -0.73
N MET A 112 -1.63 17.30 0.00
CA MET A 112 -2.18 16.78 1.26
C MET A 112 -2.99 15.51 1.00
N ILE A 113 -3.86 15.54 0.00
CA ILE A 113 -4.66 14.37 -0.43
C ILE A 113 -3.73 13.22 -0.82
N ALA A 114 -2.69 13.50 -1.61
CA ALA A 114 -1.71 12.48 -2.00
C ALA A 114 -1.01 11.87 -0.77
N SER A 115 -0.62 12.68 0.23
CA SER A 115 -0.03 12.16 1.46
C SER A 115 -0.99 11.25 2.23
N VAL A 116 -2.26 11.65 2.38
CA VAL A 116 -3.29 10.83 3.04
C VAL A 116 -3.47 9.50 2.30
N VAL A 117 -3.68 9.53 0.99
CA VAL A 117 -3.86 8.33 0.16
C VAL A 117 -2.68 7.37 0.29
N HIS A 118 -1.44 7.87 0.21
CA HIS A 118 -0.27 7.02 0.37
C HIS A 118 -0.13 6.42 1.77
N LEU A 119 -0.41 7.21 2.82
CA LEU A 119 -0.38 6.71 4.20
C LEU A 119 -1.46 5.64 4.42
N SER A 120 -2.66 5.85 3.88
CA SER A 120 -3.74 4.87 3.89
C SER A 120 -3.32 3.57 3.21
N PHE A 121 -2.64 3.61 2.05
CA PHE A 121 -2.14 2.39 1.42
C PHE A 121 -1.15 1.62 2.29
N TYR A 122 -0.21 2.31 2.95
CA TYR A 122 0.73 1.64 3.86
C TYR A 122 -0.01 0.95 5.01
N GLY A 123 -0.96 1.65 5.66
CA GLY A 123 -1.76 1.06 6.73
C GLY A 123 -2.60 -0.13 6.25
N ILE A 124 -3.37 0.04 5.18
CA ILE A 124 -4.29 -0.98 4.66
C ILE A 124 -3.53 -2.24 4.19
N LEU A 125 -2.47 -2.08 3.40
CA LEU A 125 -1.71 -3.23 2.86
C LEU A 125 -0.92 -3.99 3.92
N ILE A 126 -0.63 -3.39 5.07
CA ILE A 126 -0.06 -4.09 6.24
C ILE A 126 -1.17 -4.77 7.07
N LEU A 127 -2.32 -4.11 7.27
CA LEU A 127 -3.41 -4.65 8.07
C LEU A 127 -4.16 -5.79 7.39
N LEU A 128 -4.23 -5.80 6.05
CA LEU A 128 -4.88 -6.87 5.28
C LEU A 128 -4.33 -8.27 5.60
N PRO A 129 -3.01 -8.56 5.47
CA PRO A 129 -2.51 -9.89 5.80
C PRO A 129 -2.59 -10.21 7.30
N LEU A 130 -2.57 -9.22 8.19
CA LEU A 130 -2.75 -9.45 9.63
C LEU A 130 -4.19 -9.89 9.95
N THR A 131 -5.18 -9.16 9.44
CA THR A 131 -6.60 -9.51 9.61
C THR A 131 -6.96 -10.81 8.90
N GLY A 132 -6.47 -11.03 7.67
CA GLY A 132 -6.71 -12.27 6.92
C GLY A 132 -6.04 -13.48 7.56
N GLY A 133 -4.82 -13.33 8.08
CA GLY A 133 -4.15 -14.37 8.86
C GLY A 133 -4.92 -14.71 10.14
N PHE A 134 -5.37 -13.70 10.88
CA PHE A 134 -6.17 -13.92 12.08
C PHE A 134 -7.52 -14.59 11.76
N ALA A 135 -8.19 -14.18 10.68
CA ALA A 135 -9.38 -14.85 10.20
C ALA A 135 -9.12 -16.35 9.98
N TRP A 136 -8.08 -16.68 9.22
CA TRP A 136 -7.75 -18.08 8.88
C TRP A 136 -7.32 -18.91 10.10
N TYR A 137 -6.34 -18.43 10.87
CA TYR A 137 -5.73 -19.22 11.96
C TYR A 137 -6.59 -19.29 13.22
N GLN A 138 -7.46 -18.31 13.47
CA GLN A 138 -8.36 -18.28 14.63
C GLN A 138 -9.80 -18.60 14.27
N SER A 139 -10.09 -18.92 12.99
CA SER A 139 -11.47 -19.13 12.50
C SER A 139 -12.40 -17.98 12.89
N SER A 140 -11.89 -16.74 12.78
CA SER A 140 -12.57 -15.55 13.30
C SER A 140 -13.37 -14.83 12.22
N GLU A 141 -14.69 -14.88 12.32
CA GLU A 141 -15.62 -14.14 11.44
C GLU A 141 -15.39 -12.63 11.50
N THR A 142 -15.24 -12.06 12.70
CA THR A 142 -14.97 -10.62 12.87
C THR A 142 -13.70 -10.17 12.14
N ALA A 143 -12.65 -11.00 12.14
CA ALA A 143 -11.43 -10.69 11.42
C ALA A 143 -11.59 -10.82 9.90
N ALA A 144 -12.42 -11.75 9.43
CA ALA A 144 -12.78 -11.89 8.02
C ALA A 144 -13.58 -10.67 7.53
N ASP A 145 -14.55 -10.19 8.32
CA ASP A 145 -15.32 -8.98 8.02
C ASP A 145 -14.40 -7.74 7.96
N ALA A 146 -13.50 -7.60 8.94
CA ALA A 146 -12.51 -6.53 8.95
C ALA A 146 -11.61 -6.59 7.71
N HIS A 147 -11.16 -7.79 7.31
CA HIS A 147 -10.38 -7.98 6.10
C HIS A 147 -11.18 -7.58 4.85
N GLY A 148 -12.46 -7.98 4.76
CA GLY A 148 -13.37 -7.60 3.68
C GLY A 148 -13.57 -6.09 3.56
N LEU A 149 -13.75 -5.40 4.70
CA LEU A 149 -13.84 -3.94 4.74
C LEU A 149 -12.53 -3.28 4.28
N LEU A 150 -11.38 -3.74 4.79
CA LEU A 150 -10.08 -3.23 4.37
C LEU A 150 -9.84 -3.43 2.86
N ARG A 151 -10.30 -4.55 2.30
CA ARG A 151 -10.24 -4.82 0.85
C ARG A 151 -11.09 -3.81 0.07
N ALA A 152 -12.32 -3.54 0.53
CA ALA A 152 -13.19 -2.55 -0.11
C ALA A 152 -12.57 -1.14 -0.09
N LEU A 153 -12.00 -0.74 1.06
CA LEU A 153 -11.26 0.51 1.18
C LEU A 153 -10.04 0.53 0.26
N LEU A 154 -9.25 -0.55 0.18
CA LEU A 154 -8.11 -0.62 -0.73
C LEU A 154 -8.52 -0.31 -2.18
N ILE A 155 -9.61 -0.92 -2.66
CA ILE A 155 -10.12 -0.71 -4.03
C ILE A 155 -10.52 0.76 -4.23
N LEU A 156 -11.25 1.34 -3.28
CA LEU A 156 -11.62 2.76 -3.32
C LEU A 156 -10.39 3.66 -3.44
N PHE A 157 -9.38 3.45 -2.59
CA PHE A 157 -8.15 4.25 -2.63
C PHE A 157 -7.35 4.02 -3.91
N ILE A 158 -7.32 2.80 -4.47
CA ILE A 158 -6.71 2.52 -5.79
C ILE A 158 -7.38 3.36 -6.87
N LEU A 159 -8.73 3.39 -6.91
CA LEU A 159 -9.46 4.19 -7.90
C LEU A 159 -9.15 5.69 -7.74
N LEU A 160 -9.17 6.21 -6.51
CA LEU A 160 -8.80 7.59 -6.23
C LEU A 160 -7.36 7.91 -6.67
N HIS A 161 -6.43 6.98 -6.44
CA HIS A 161 -5.04 7.11 -6.88
C HIS A 161 -4.92 7.18 -8.41
N LEU A 162 -5.62 6.31 -9.13
CA LEU A 162 -5.62 6.30 -10.59
C LEU A 162 -6.24 7.58 -11.17
N ILE A 163 -7.37 8.04 -10.62
CA ILE A 163 -8.01 9.31 -10.99
C ILE A 163 -7.05 10.48 -10.77
N ALA A 164 -6.35 10.52 -9.62
CA ALA A 164 -5.36 11.56 -9.35
C ALA A 164 -4.23 11.55 -10.39
N VAL A 165 -3.70 10.37 -10.74
CA VAL A 165 -2.68 10.23 -11.80
C VAL A 165 -3.20 10.77 -13.13
N LEU A 166 -4.45 10.49 -13.50
CA LEU A 166 -5.07 11.01 -14.71
C LEU A 166 -5.24 12.54 -14.68
N ILE A 167 -5.71 13.11 -13.57
CA ILE A 167 -5.84 14.56 -13.39
C ILE A 167 -4.47 15.24 -13.56
N HIS A 168 -3.44 14.72 -12.90
CA HIS A 168 -2.09 15.27 -13.01
C HIS A 168 -1.56 15.17 -14.45
N THR A 169 -1.70 14.02 -15.09
CA THR A 169 -1.14 13.84 -16.44
C THR A 169 -1.90 14.60 -17.53
N LEU A 170 -3.23 14.70 -17.43
CA LEU A 170 -4.06 15.30 -18.48
C LEU A 170 -4.33 16.80 -18.25
N ILE A 171 -4.65 17.21 -17.01
CA ILE A 171 -5.03 18.58 -16.68
C ILE A 171 -3.78 19.39 -16.33
N PHE A 172 -2.99 18.93 -15.37
CA PHE A 172 -1.78 19.63 -14.93
C PHE A 172 -0.55 19.36 -15.82
N LYS A 173 -0.67 18.45 -16.79
CA LYS A 173 0.35 18.11 -17.79
C LYS A 173 1.72 17.78 -17.19
N ASN A 174 1.76 17.29 -15.94
CA ASN A 174 3.00 16.94 -15.27
C ASN A 174 3.39 15.47 -15.55
N LYS A 175 4.69 15.23 -15.71
CA LYS A 175 5.27 13.93 -16.06
C LYS A 175 5.40 13.00 -14.84
N LEU A 176 4.33 12.87 -14.04
CA LEU A 176 4.37 12.09 -12.78
C LEU A 176 4.60 10.60 -13.02
N ILE A 177 3.91 10.00 -13.99
CA ILE A 177 4.06 8.56 -14.31
C ILE A 177 5.52 8.22 -14.63
N ARG A 178 6.24 9.11 -15.33
CA ARG A 178 7.65 8.90 -15.69
C ARG A 178 8.56 8.76 -14.46
N ARG A 179 8.17 9.26 -13.29
CA ARG A 179 8.92 9.10 -12.04
C ARG A 179 8.78 7.70 -11.43
N MET A 180 7.75 6.94 -11.82
CA MET A 180 7.52 5.57 -11.41
C MET A 180 7.94 4.56 -12.48
N TRP A 181 8.81 4.92 -13.42
CA TRP A 181 9.36 3.98 -14.40
C TRP A 181 10.85 3.75 -14.16
N LEU A 182 11.32 2.53 -14.43
CA LEU A 182 12.75 2.22 -14.38
C LEU A 182 13.45 2.95 -15.52
N ASN A 183 14.18 4.01 -15.20
CA ASN A 183 14.93 4.85 -16.13
C ASN A 183 16.36 5.04 -15.66
#